data_AF-A0A920AC08-F1
#
_entry.id   AF-A0A920AC08-F1
#
_cell.length_a   1.000
_cell.length_b   1.000
_cell.length_c   1.000
_cell.angle_alpha   90.00
_cell.angle_beta   90.00
_cell.angle_gamma   90.00
#
_symmetry.space_group_name_H-M   'P 1'
#
loop_
_entity.id
_entity.type
_entity.pdbx_description
1 polymer ?
#
loop_
_entity_poly.entity_id
_entity_poly.type
_entity_poly.pdbx_seq_one_letter_code
_entity_poly.pdbx_strand_id
1 'polypeptide(L)'
;MVCLNLNLLCHKDISYLDGHGKFSFYAYNDEQDAIGANVDIIIGGFDEDADVDNIGPVIDLYMNNTDFRYGGITSANPSLYALISDDSGINTTGNGIGHDLVATLDDDSQSSVVLNNYYESDIDSYKVAWFRILIQILKRVFIN
;
A
#
# COMPACT_ATOMS: atom_id res chain seq x y z
N MET A 1 -27.72 21.99 -8.14
CA MET A 1 -27.40 20.57 -8.38
C MET A 1 -25.89 20.47 -8.36
N VAL A 2 -25.31 19.77 -7.37
CA VAL A 2 -23.88 19.51 -7.31
C VAL A 2 -23.65 18.17 -8.02
N CYS A 3 -22.86 18.16 -9.08
CA CYS A 3 -22.45 16.93 -9.75
C CYS A 3 -21.10 16.50 -9.17
N LEU A 4 -21.05 15.29 -8.62
CA LEU A 4 -19.81 14.64 -8.19
C LEU A 4 -19.28 13.80 -9.35
N ASN A 5 -18.02 14.00 -9.69
CA ASN A 5 -17.29 13.12 -10.61
C ASN A 5 -16.33 12.27 -9.78
N LEU A 6 -16.42 10.95 -9.93
CA LEU A 6 -15.62 9.98 -9.17
C LEU A 6 -14.81 9.16 -10.17
N ASN A 7 -13.48 9.21 -10.06
CA ASN A 7 -12.57 8.32 -10.79
C ASN A 7 -11.93 7.37 -9.78
N LEU A 8 -12.07 6.08 -10.02
CA LEU A 8 -11.54 5.02 -9.16
C LEU A 8 -10.49 4.25 -9.94
N LEU A 9 -9.32 4.09 -9.34
CA LEU A 9 -8.30 3.16 -9.80
C LEU A 9 -8.35 1.92 -8.89
N CYS A 10 -8.32 0.74 -9.47
CA CYS A 10 -8.32 -0.51 -8.73
C CYS A 10 -7.14 -1.39 -9.17
N HIS A 11 -6.60 -2.17 -8.24
CA HIS A 11 -5.57 -3.15 -8.54
C HIS A 11 -6.12 -4.26 -9.44
N LYS A 12 -5.23 -4.94 -10.16
CA LYS A 12 -5.56 -6.11 -11.00
C LYS A 12 -5.94 -7.36 -10.18
N ASP A 13 -5.73 -7.34 -8.86
CA ASP A 13 -6.04 -8.48 -7.97
C ASP A 13 -7.47 -8.42 -7.44
N ILE A 14 -8.44 -8.38 -8.36
CA ILE A 14 -9.86 -8.42 -8.05
C ILE A 14 -10.57 -9.46 -8.91
N SER A 15 -11.81 -9.78 -8.53
CA SER A 15 -12.70 -10.53 -9.41
C SER A 15 -13.11 -9.67 -10.59
N TYR A 16 -12.87 -10.17 -11.81
CA TYR A 16 -13.31 -9.55 -13.06
C TYR A 16 -14.76 -9.89 -13.43
N LEU A 17 -15.41 -10.79 -12.68
CA LEU A 17 -16.82 -11.12 -12.90
C LEU A 17 -17.70 -9.90 -12.60
N ASP A 18 -18.61 -9.63 -13.52
CA ASP A 18 -19.63 -8.60 -13.34
C ASP A 18 -20.49 -8.90 -12.12
N GLY A 19 -20.58 -7.93 -11.22
CA GLY A 19 -21.37 -8.01 -10.00
C GLY A 19 -22.01 -6.67 -9.66
N HIS A 20 -23.04 -6.72 -8.81
CA HIS A 20 -23.65 -5.50 -8.28
C HIS A 20 -22.72 -4.84 -7.25
N GLY A 21 -22.32 -3.61 -7.55
CA GLY A 21 -21.59 -2.74 -6.64
C GLY A 21 -22.54 -1.88 -5.81
N LYS A 22 -22.00 -1.30 -4.73
CA LYS A 22 -22.73 -0.32 -3.90
C LYS A 22 -21.83 0.88 -3.62
N PHE A 23 -22.28 2.06 -4.02
CA PHE A 23 -21.72 3.32 -3.56
C PHE A 23 -22.60 3.90 -2.46
N SER A 24 -22.02 4.24 -1.31
CA SER A 24 -22.71 4.91 -0.22
C SER A 24 -22.10 6.28 -0.02
N PHE A 25 -22.94 7.30 0.10
CA PHE A 25 -22.55 8.68 0.24
C PHE A 25 -23.11 9.23 1.54
N TYR A 26 -22.30 10.04 2.21
CA TYR A 26 -22.68 10.81 3.39
C TYR A 26 -22.34 12.26 3.13
N ALA A 27 -23.26 13.16 3.47
CA ALA A 27 -23.07 14.59 3.42
C ALA A 27 -23.57 15.20 4.73
N TYR A 28 -22.91 16.25 5.17
CA TYR A 28 -23.14 16.88 6.46
C TYR A 28 -23.00 18.40 6.34
N ASN A 29 -23.84 19.14 7.05
CA ASN A 29 -23.64 20.54 7.40
C ASN A 29 -24.10 20.79 8.85
N ASP A 30 -23.87 22.00 9.37
CA ASP A 30 -24.18 22.35 10.77
C ASP A 30 -25.67 22.21 11.15
N GLU A 31 -26.56 22.11 10.17
CA GLU A 31 -28.00 22.01 10.37
C GLU A 31 -28.56 20.61 10.10
N GLN A 32 -27.91 19.80 9.23
CA GLN A 32 -28.50 18.62 8.59
C GLN A 32 -27.46 17.60 8.12
N ASP A 33 -27.88 16.34 8.17
CA ASP A 33 -27.17 15.19 7.61
C ASP A 33 -27.96 14.63 6.42
N ALA A 34 -27.26 14.10 5.43
CA ALA A 34 -27.84 13.36 4.32
C ALA A 34 -27.06 12.07 4.06
N ILE A 35 -27.81 10.99 3.83
CA ILE A 35 -27.27 9.70 3.40
C ILE A 35 -27.92 9.31 2.07
N GLY A 36 -27.14 8.67 1.19
CA GLY A 36 -27.63 8.14 -0.07
C GLY A 36 -26.82 6.92 -0.48
N ALA A 37 -27.42 6.03 -1.26
CA ALA A 37 -26.69 4.92 -1.86
C ALA A 37 -27.19 4.63 -3.27
N ASN A 38 -26.28 4.19 -4.13
CA ASN A 38 -26.59 3.62 -5.43
C ASN A 38 -26.14 2.15 -5.43
N VAL A 39 -27.06 1.24 -5.76
CA VAL A 39 -26.85 -0.21 -5.80
C VAL A 39 -27.08 -0.80 -7.20
N ASP A 40 -27.47 0.04 -8.17
CA ASP A 40 -27.78 -0.38 -9.54
C ASP A 40 -26.55 -0.27 -10.47
N ILE A 41 -25.36 -0.22 -9.89
CA ILE A 41 -24.09 -0.13 -10.62
C ILE A 41 -23.51 -1.53 -10.76
N ILE A 42 -23.12 -1.88 -11.97
CA ILE A 42 -22.38 -3.11 -12.26
C ILE A 42 -20.89 -2.77 -12.19
N ILE A 43 -20.14 -3.53 -11.39
CA ILE A 43 -18.68 -3.45 -11.29
C ILE A 43 -18.12 -4.79 -11.78
N GLY A 44 -17.19 -4.73 -12.72
CA GLY A 44 -16.57 -5.90 -13.33
C GLY A 44 -15.80 -5.51 -14.59
N GLY A 45 -15.30 -6.52 -15.28
CA GLY A 45 -14.50 -6.35 -16.49
C GLY A 45 -13.07 -5.85 -16.23
N PHE A 46 -12.30 -5.80 -17.31
CA PHE A 46 -10.93 -5.32 -17.35
C PHE A 46 -10.86 -4.25 -18.43
N ASP A 47 -10.17 -3.15 -18.15
CA ASP A 47 -9.93 -2.11 -19.13
C ASP A 47 -8.77 -2.53 -20.05
N GLU A 48 -9.10 -2.99 -21.26
CA GLU A 48 -8.12 -3.43 -22.26
C GLU A 48 -7.28 -2.27 -22.83
N ASP A 49 -7.79 -1.03 -22.73
CA ASP A 49 -7.13 0.19 -23.21
C ASP A 49 -6.32 0.90 -22.12
N ALA A 50 -6.28 0.34 -20.90
CA ALA A 50 -5.51 0.90 -19.80
C ALA A 50 -4.01 0.95 -20.13
N ASP A 51 -3.35 2.02 -19.70
CA ASP A 51 -1.91 2.18 -19.88
C ASP A 51 -1.16 1.00 -19.23
N VAL A 52 -0.23 0.41 -19.98
CA VAL A 52 0.57 -0.70 -19.48
C VAL A 52 1.64 -0.16 -18.53
N ASP A 53 1.49 -0.46 -17.25
CA ASP A 53 2.53 -0.24 -16.26
C ASP A 53 3.51 -1.41 -16.20
N ASN A 54 4.79 -1.09 -16.39
CA ASN A 54 5.92 -2.02 -16.29
C ASN A 54 7.03 -1.48 -15.37
N ILE A 55 6.79 -0.35 -14.68
CA ILE A 55 7.76 0.28 -13.81
C ILE A 55 7.45 -0.16 -12.39
N GLY A 56 8.39 -0.85 -11.76
CA GLY A 56 8.25 -1.23 -10.35
C GLY A 56 8.42 -0.04 -9.41
N PRO A 57 8.04 -0.21 -8.13
CA PRO A 57 8.14 0.84 -7.13
C PRO A 57 9.59 1.26 -6.90
N VAL A 58 9.80 2.55 -6.68
CA VAL A 58 11.07 3.10 -6.19
C VAL A 58 11.10 2.96 -4.67
N ILE A 59 12.21 2.44 -4.14
CA ILE A 59 12.39 2.19 -2.71
C ILE A 59 13.63 2.93 -2.21
N ASP A 60 13.44 3.85 -1.27
CA ASP A 60 14.51 4.49 -0.53
C ASP A 60 14.60 3.90 0.88
N LEU A 61 15.78 3.40 1.24
CA LEU A 61 16.03 2.75 2.53
C LEU A 61 16.91 3.61 3.43
N TYR A 62 16.50 3.72 4.69
CA TYR A 62 17.17 4.50 5.72
C TYR A 62 17.26 3.72 7.03
N MET A 63 18.21 4.12 7.87
CA MET A 63 18.35 3.61 9.22
C MET A 63 17.77 4.63 10.20
N ASN A 64 16.78 4.24 10.98
CA ASN A 64 16.02 5.07 11.92
C ASN A 64 15.19 6.18 11.28
N ASN A 65 15.72 7.02 10.40
CA ASN A 65 14.97 8.09 9.74
C ASN A 65 15.69 8.57 8.47
N THR A 66 15.04 9.47 7.75
CA THR A 66 15.52 10.05 6.48
C THR A 66 16.79 10.91 6.64
N ASP A 67 17.15 11.32 7.87
CA ASP A 67 18.36 12.09 8.15
C ASP A 67 19.63 11.22 8.15
N PHE A 68 19.48 9.89 8.19
CA PHE A 68 20.61 8.99 8.24
C PHE A 68 21.51 9.11 7.00
N ARG A 69 22.82 9.19 7.26
CA ARG A 69 23.87 9.17 6.24
C ARG A 69 24.70 7.91 6.42
N TYR A 70 25.16 7.36 5.31
CA TYR A 70 26.06 6.20 5.32
C TYR A 70 27.28 6.46 6.25
N GLY A 71 27.58 5.50 7.12
CA GLY A 71 28.64 5.62 8.14
C GLY A 71 28.26 6.41 9.38
N GLY A 72 27.01 6.88 9.49
CA GLY A 72 26.48 7.56 10.67
C GLY A 72 26.24 6.64 11.87
N ILE A 73 26.01 7.24 13.03
CA ILE A 73 25.67 6.53 14.26
C ILE A 73 24.18 6.19 14.24
N THR A 74 23.84 4.97 14.67
CA THR A 74 22.46 4.53 14.84
C THR A 74 22.09 4.46 16.32
N SER A 75 20.79 4.33 16.61
CA SER A 75 20.32 4.03 17.96
C SER A 75 20.74 2.61 18.40
N ALA A 76 20.60 2.31 19.70
CA ALA A 76 20.87 0.98 20.24
C ALA A 76 19.96 -0.12 19.66
N ASN A 77 18.76 0.25 19.19
CA ASN A 77 17.82 -0.65 18.53
C ASN A 77 17.45 -0.05 17.16
N PRO A 78 18.30 -0.21 16.15
CA PRO A 78 18.08 0.43 14.86
C PRO A 78 16.84 -0.13 14.17
N SER A 79 16.05 0.78 13.59
CA SER A 79 14.96 0.42 12.68
C SER A 79 15.39 0.61 11.23
N LEU A 80 14.92 -0.27 10.36
CA LEU A 80 14.88 -0.02 8.93
C LEU A 80 13.64 0.83 8.67
N TYR A 81 13.84 1.97 8.04
CA TYR A 81 12.78 2.86 7.57
C TYR A 81 12.84 2.90 6.06
N ALA A 82 11.75 2.58 5.40
CA ALA A 82 11.67 2.58 3.95
C ALA A 82 10.59 3.55 3.50
N LEU A 83 10.90 4.33 2.47
CA LEU A 83 9.95 5.09 1.69
C LEU A 83 9.76 4.35 0.36
N ILE A 84 8.52 4.05 0.01
CA ILE A 84 8.18 3.41 -1.26
C ILE A 84 7.29 4.37 -2.04
N SER A 85 7.57 4.52 -3.33
CA SER A 85 6.72 5.30 -4.23
C SER A 85 6.50 4.59 -5.56
N ASP A 86 5.27 4.59 -6.03
CA ASP A 86 4.83 4.01 -7.29
C ASP A 86 3.73 4.88 -7.91
N ASP A 87 3.80 5.12 -9.22
CA ASP A 87 2.82 5.97 -9.91
C ASP A 87 1.45 5.30 -10.09
N SER A 88 1.41 3.97 -10.20
CA SER A 88 0.20 3.16 -10.27
C SER A 88 -0.31 2.75 -8.90
N GLY A 89 0.49 3.00 -7.85
CA GLY A 89 0.19 2.68 -6.48
C GLY A 89 0.68 1.30 -6.05
N ILE A 90 0.70 1.08 -4.74
CA ILE A 90 1.26 -0.13 -4.16
C ILE A 90 0.12 -1.07 -3.77
N ASN A 91 0.22 -2.34 -4.15
CA ASN A 91 -0.72 -3.37 -3.75
C ASN A 91 -0.19 -4.13 -2.53
N THR A 92 -0.97 -4.12 -1.45
CA THR A 92 -0.63 -4.82 -0.19
C THR A 92 -1.72 -5.78 0.27
N THR A 93 -2.69 -6.07 -0.60
CA THR A 93 -3.88 -6.86 -0.26
C THR A 93 -3.58 -8.32 0.09
N GLY A 94 -2.39 -8.83 -0.27
CA GLY A 94 -1.91 -10.17 0.10
C GLY A 94 -2.75 -11.33 -0.44
N ASN A 95 -3.71 -11.05 -1.34
CA ASN A 95 -4.65 -12.06 -1.87
C ASN A 95 -4.10 -12.80 -3.11
N GLY A 96 -2.91 -12.42 -3.60
CA GLY A 96 -2.25 -13.03 -4.76
C GLY A 96 -0.86 -13.58 -4.43
N ILE A 97 -0.43 -14.64 -5.13
CA ILE A 97 0.92 -15.21 -5.01
C ILE A 97 1.94 -14.19 -5.54
N GLY A 98 2.87 -13.75 -4.69
CA GLY A 98 3.93 -12.83 -5.09
C GLY A 98 3.58 -11.35 -4.94
N HIS A 99 2.49 -11.02 -4.26
CA HIS A 99 2.05 -9.64 -4.00
C HIS A 99 2.37 -9.17 -2.58
N ASP A 100 3.23 -9.91 -1.88
CA ASP A 100 3.71 -9.54 -0.56
C ASP A 100 4.95 -8.65 -0.66
N LEU A 101 4.95 -7.57 0.12
CA LEU A 101 6.17 -6.82 0.40
C LEU A 101 7.01 -7.65 1.35
N VAL A 102 8.20 -8.08 0.94
CA VAL A 102 9.08 -8.94 1.73
C VAL A 102 10.41 -8.25 1.97
N ALA A 103 10.84 -8.21 3.22
CA ALA A 103 12.21 -7.82 3.57
C ALA A 103 13.05 -9.05 3.91
N THR A 104 14.21 -9.12 3.28
CA THR A 104 15.25 -10.11 3.53
C THR A 104 16.52 -9.40 3.97
N LEU A 105 17.18 -9.92 5.00
CA LEU A 105 18.47 -9.42 5.46
C LEU A 105 19.56 -10.42 5.06
N ASP A 106 20.67 -9.92 4.51
CA ASP A 106 21.84 -10.73 4.14
C ASP A 106 21.53 -11.93 3.23
N ASP A 107 20.56 -11.76 2.32
CA ASP A 107 20.05 -12.79 1.40
C ASP A 107 19.52 -14.07 2.09
N ASP A 108 19.23 -14.03 3.40
CA ASP A 108 18.63 -15.15 4.12
C ASP A 108 17.11 -15.23 3.89
N SER A 109 16.72 -15.85 2.78
CA SER A 109 15.31 -16.03 2.43
C SER A 109 14.51 -16.80 3.49
N GLN A 110 15.16 -17.62 4.33
CA GLN A 110 14.51 -18.39 5.39
C GLN A 110 14.07 -17.51 6.57
N SER A 111 14.68 -16.33 6.72
CA SER A 111 14.34 -15.33 7.73
C SER A 111 13.63 -14.10 7.18
N SER A 112 13.06 -14.22 5.98
CA SER A 112 12.31 -13.14 5.35
C SER A 112 11.05 -12.78 6.14
N VAL A 113 10.68 -11.50 6.13
CA VAL A 113 9.52 -10.97 6.87
C VAL A 113 8.56 -10.29 5.90
N VAL A 114 7.29 -10.69 5.96
CA VAL A 114 6.19 -10.05 5.24
C VAL A 114 5.86 -8.70 5.90
N LEU A 115 5.89 -7.64 5.10
CA LEU A 115 5.78 -6.25 5.51
C LEU A 115 4.39 -5.64 5.30
N ASN A 116 3.43 -6.34 4.68
CA ASN A 116 2.12 -5.78 4.37
C ASN A 116 1.42 -5.18 5.61
N ASN A 117 1.64 -5.75 6.79
CA ASN A 117 1.08 -5.25 8.06
C ASN A 117 1.79 -4.02 8.64
N TYR A 118 2.95 -3.66 8.09
CA TYR A 118 3.73 -2.47 8.47
C TYR A 118 3.61 -1.35 7.43
N TYR A 119 2.83 -1.57 6.37
CA TYR A 119 2.61 -0.60 5.31
C TYR A 119 1.66 0.50 5.79
N GLU A 120 2.12 1.75 5.67
CA GLU A 120 1.31 2.93 5.89
C GLU A 120 1.38 3.83 4.66
N SER A 121 0.23 4.11 4.04
CA SER A 121 0.13 5.07 2.94
C SER A 121 0.25 6.49 3.47
N ASP A 122 0.81 7.38 2.67
CA ASP A 122 0.80 8.80 2.98
C ASP A 122 -0.62 9.38 2.94
N ILE A 123 -0.84 10.47 3.66
CA ILE A 123 -2.13 11.15 3.68
C ILE A 123 -2.43 11.65 2.26
N ASP A 124 -3.65 11.40 1.79
CA ASP A 124 -4.16 11.81 0.48
C ASP A 124 -3.38 11.25 -0.74
N SER A 125 -2.51 10.25 -0.55
CA SER A 125 -1.72 9.65 -1.63
C SER A 125 -1.69 8.12 -1.56
N TYR A 126 -2.21 7.48 -2.62
CA TYR A 126 -2.05 6.04 -2.83
C TYR A 126 -0.69 5.67 -3.47
N LYS A 127 0.08 6.68 -3.90
CA LYS A 127 1.34 6.53 -4.62
C LYS A 127 2.54 6.41 -3.72
N VAL A 128 2.45 6.94 -2.50
CA VAL A 128 3.57 7.00 -1.56
C VAL A 128 3.18 6.28 -0.29
N ALA A 129 4.11 5.48 0.21
CA ALA A 129 3.96 4.77 1.46
C ALA A 129 5.29 4.68 2.19
N TRP A 130 5.21 4.32 3.46
CA TRP A 130 6.39 4.04 4.26
C TRP A 130 6.13 2.86 5.18
N PHE A 131 7.23 2.21 5.59
CA PHE A 131 7.18 1.22 6.65
C PHE A 131 8.39 1.38 7.58
N ARG A 132 8.22 0.91 8.81
CA ARG A 132 9.25 0.90 9.84
C ARG A 132 9.28 -0.45 10.53
N ILE A 133 10.44 -1.10 10.50
CA ILE A 133 10.65 -2.39 11.17
C ILE A 133 11.95 -2.37 11.97
N LEU A 134 11.96 -2.99 13.15
CA LEU A 134 13.20 -3.16 13.91
C LEU A 134 14.08 -4.22 13.25
N ILE A 135 15.37 -3.94 13.07
CA ILE A 135 16.30 -4.87 12.39
C ILE A 135 16.40 -6.20 13.12
N GLN A 136 16.23 -6.21 14.44
CA GLN A 136 16.19 -7.45 15.24
C GLN A 136 15.08 -8.42 14.82
N ILE A 137 13.99 -7.93 14.21
CA ILE A 137 12.88 -8.76 13.72
C ILE A 137 13.31 -9.52 12.46
N LEU A 138 14.15 -8.90 11.61
CA LEU A 138 14.73 -9.54 10.43
C LEU A 138 15.80 -10.59 10.79
N LYS A 139 16.43 -10.47 11.97
CA LYS A 139 17.44 -11.43 12.47
C LYS A 139 16.88 -12.64 13.21
N ARG A 140 15.55 -12.75 13.34
CA ARG A 140 14.93 -13.57 14.39
C ARG A 140 14.86 -15.09 14.13
N VAL A 141 15.56 -15.62 13.12
CA VAL A 141 15.63 -17.08 12.89
C VAL A 141 16.85 -17.76 13.54
N PHE A 142 17.84 -17.00 14.01
CA PHE A 142 18.98 -17.58 14.75
C PHE A 142 18.85 -17.44 16.27
N ILE A 143 17.86 -18.12 16.86
CA ILE A 143 17.96 -18.58 18.26
C ILE A 143 17.44 -20.01 18.34
N ASN A 144 18.32 -20.96 18.06
CA ASN A 144 18.43 -22.26 18.73
C ASN A 144 19.89 -22.70 18.66
#